data_AF-A0A925JCW8-F1
#
_entry.id   AF-A0A925JCW8-F1
#
_cell.length_a   1.000
_cell.length_b   1.000
_cell.length_c   1.000
_cell.angle_alpha   90.00
_cell.angle_beta   90.00
_cell.angle_gamma   90.00
#
_symmetry.space_group_name_H-M   'P 1'
#
loop_
_entity.id
_entity.type
_entity.pdbx_description
1 polymer ?
#
loop_
_entity_poly.entity_id
_entity_poly.type
_entity_poly.pdbx_seq_one_letter_code
_entity_poly.pdbx_strand_id
1 'polypeptide(L)'
;MQAILLVIGCIVFLVPVALHKESGKLILLFCSLLCYSFVVRELDVELLNVPAAIKFLCSGVGRNTTLAVAFSAMLLYALSRFSYYKKAVVLFLGSLPGILLMLGGVLLVVGDLFEKRYSLGHHVFFEEFLELSGYVSLLLSSLAANSGLTRRSRGDLSGGH
;
A
#
# COMPACT_ATOMS: atom_id res chain seq x y z
N MET A 1 3.65 -14.99 7.57
CA MET A 1 3.44 -15.18 6.12
C MET A 1 2.81 -13.97 5.43
N GLN A 2 1.97 -13.20 6.11
CA GLN A 2 1.28 -12.03 5.57
C GLN A 2 2.23 -10.90 5.12
N ALA A 3 3.32 -10.66 5.87
CA ALA A 3 4.36 -9.69 5.49
C ALA A 3 4.96 -9.95 4.10
N ILE A 4 5.06 -11.20 3.66
CA ILE A 4 5.61 -11.55 2.33
C ILE A 4 4.68 -11.03 1.22
N LEU A 5 3.36 -11.20 1.36
CA LEU A 5 2.37 -10.69 0.39
C LEU A 5 2.45 -9.17 0.26
N LEU A 6 2.63 -8.48 1.38
CA LEU A 6 2.77 -7.03 1.42
C LEU A 6 4.09 -6.54 0.84
N VAL A 7 5.20 -7.25 1.08
CA VAL A 7 6.51 -6.94 0.45
C VAL A 7 6.40 -7.09 -1.06
N ILE A 8 5.76 -8.17 -1.55
CA ILE A 8 5.52 -8.36 -2.98
C ILE A 8 4.68 -7.20 -3.53
N GLY A 9 3.56 -6.85 -2.88
CA GLY A 9 2.73 -5.71 -3.30
C GLY A 9 3.48 -4.38 -3.33
N CYS A 10 4.34 -4.15 -2.32
CA CYS A 10 5.20 -2.98 -2.23
C CYS A 10 6.16 -2.89 -3.44
N ILE A 11 6.84 -3.99 -3.78
CA ILE A 11 7.75 -4.07 -4.93
C ILE A 11 6.98 -3.86 -6.23
N VAL A 12 5.82 -4.50 -6.39
CA VAL A 12 4.99 -4.39 -7.61
C VAL A 12 4.50 -2.96 -7.82
N PHE A 13 4.16 -2.22 -6.77
CA PHE A 13 3.85 -0.79 -6.87
C PHE A 13 5.09 0.08 -7.13
N LEU A 14 6.27 -0.32 -6.64
CA LEU A 14 7.52 0.45 -6.74
C LEU A 14 8.18 0.33 -8.13
N VAL A 15 8.15 -0.85 -8.75
CA VAL A 15 8.72 -1.10 -10.09
C VAL A 15 8.27 -0.07 -11.14
N PRO A 16 6.97 0.20 -11.34
CA PRO A 16 6.54 1.19 -12.33
C PRO A 16 6.92 2.62 -11.95
N VAL A 17 7.06 2.94 -10.66
CA VAL A 17 7.55 4.26 -10.20
C VAL A 17 9.01 4.48 -10.63
N ALA A 18 9.83 3.44 -10.52
CA ALA A 18 11.24 3.45 -10.90
C ALA A 18 11.43 3.46 -12.43
N LEU A 19 10.59 2.73 -13.17
CA LEU A 19 10.75 2.54 -14.62
C LEU A 19 10.08 3.61 -15.50
N HIS A 20 8.91 4.13 -15.12
CA HIS A 20 8.16 5.09 -15.97
C HIS A 20 8.22 6.50 -15.40
N LYS A 21 8.44 7.53 -16.24
CA LYS A 21 8.55 8.95 -15.85
C LYS A 21 7.20 9.69 -15.73
N GLU A 22 6.10 8.95 -15.76
CA GLU A 22 4.72 9.47 -15.88
C GLU A 22 4.14 10.09 -14.59
N SER A 23 3.19 11.01 -14.76
CA SER A 23 2.59 11.84 -13.71
C SER A 23 1.74 11.09 -12.66
N GLY A 24 1.48 9.81 -12.87
CA GLY A 24 0.76 8.92 -11.92
C GLY A 24 1.63 8.32 -10.81
N LYS A 25 2.94 8.56 -10.82
CA LYS A 25 3.90 8.03 -9.82
C LYS A 25 3.48 8.25 -8.38
N LEU A 26 2.94 9.43 -8.06
CA LEU A 26 2.69 9.80 -6.67
C LEU A 26 1.65 8.89 -6.00
N ILE A 27 0.64 8.45 -6.76
CA ILE A 27 -0.40 7.53 -6.27
C ILE A 27 0.19 6.13 -6.07
N LEU A 28 1.03 5.65 -7.00
CA LEU A 28 1.72 4.36 -6.86
C LEU A 28 2.72 4.37 -5.70
N LEU A 29 3.42 5.49 -5.50
CA LEU A 29 4.36 5.70 -4.40
C LEU A 29 3.61 5.74 -3.06
N PHE A 30 2.44 6.38 -3.03
CA PHE A 30 1.52 6.33 -1.89
C PHE A 30 1.05 4.91 -1.57
N CYS A 31 0.61 4.15 -2.58
CA CYS A 31 0.22 2.74 -2.39
C CYS A 31 1.40 1.87 -1.91
N SER A 32 2.60 2.08 -2.46
CA SER A 32 3.83 1.41 -2.02
C SER A 32 4.16 1.73 -0.56
N LEU A 33 4.05 3.01 -0.16
CA LEU A 33 4.26 3.44 1.22
C LEU A 33 3.19 2.87 2.18
N LEU A 34 1.93 2.78 1.74
CA LEU A 34 0.87 2.10 2.48
C LEU A 34 1.20 0.62 2.70
N CYS A 35 1.60 -0.11 1.65
CA CYS A 35 2.03 -1.50 1.79
C CYS A 35 3.22 -1.62 2.76
N TYR A 36 4.22 -0.75 2.62
CA TYR A 36 5.36 -0.69 3.55
C TYR A 36 4.90 -0.45 5.01
N SER A 37 3.94 0.45 5.25
CA SER A 37 3.37 0.68 6.58
C SER A 37 2.83 -0.59 7.22
N PHE A 38 2.11 -1.41 6.44
CA PHE A 38 1.58 -2.69 6.93
C PHE A 38 2.69 -3.74 7.09
N VAL A 39 3.71 -3.76 6.21
CA VAL A 39 4.90 -4.63 6.38
C VAL A 39 5.56 -4.39 7.72
N VAL A 40 5.77 -3.13 8.11
CA VAL A 40 6.40 -2.79 9.40
C VAL A 40 5.42 -2.98 10.57
N ARG A 41 4.12 -3.11 10.32
CA ARG A 41 3.13 -3.49 11.35
C ARG A 41 3.19 -4.97 11.68
N GLU A 42 3.30 -5.79 10.64
CA GLU A 42 3.32 -7.26 10.72
C GLU A 42 4.70 -7.82 11.08
N LEU A 43 5.78 -7.15 10.67
CA LEU A 43 7.14 -7.51 11.07
C LEU A 43 7.36 -7.11 12.52
N ASP A 44 7.35 -8.10 13.40
CA ASP A 44 7.82 -7.93 14.78
C ASP A 44 9.36 -7.86 14.80
N VAL A 45 9.88 -6.65 14.60
CA VAL A 45 11.33 -6.39 14.52
C VAL A 45 11.99 -6.42 15.90
N GLU A 46 11.22 -6.49 16.98
CA GLU A 46 11.77 -6.63 18.34
C GLU A 46 12.44 -7.99 18.53
N LEU A 47 11.91 -9.03 17.87
CA LEU A 47 12.44 -10.40 17.84
C LEU A 47 13.56 -10.62 16.81
N LEU A 48 13.73 -9.74 15.83
CA LEU A 48 14.79 -9.84 14.83
C LEU A 48 16.12 -9.31 15.39
N ASN A 49 17.17 -10.12 15.32
CA ASN A 49 18.55 -9.76 15.70
C ASN A 49 19.20 -8.91 14.59
N VAL A 50 18.59 -7.77 14.26
CA VAL A 50 19.03 -6.84 13.21
C VAL A 50 19.78 -5.63 13.78
N PRO A 51 20.61 -4.96 12.96
CA PRO A 51 21.35 -3.77 13.36
C PRO A 51 20.45 -2.70 14.01
N ALA A 52 20.97 -2.01 15.03
CA ALA A 52 20.22 -1.05 15.84
C ALA A 52 19.50 0.05 15.02
N ALA A 53 20.05 0.45 13.87
CA ALA A 53 19.42 1.41 12.97
C ALA A 53 18.11 0.88 12.35
N ILE A 54 18.08 -0.38 11.90
CA ILE A 54 16.88 -1.01 11.35
C ILE A 54 15.88 -1.29 12.48
N LYS A 55 16.39 -1.69 13.65
CA LYS A 55 15.57 -1.90 14.83
C LYS A 55 14.89 -0.60 15.27
N PHE A 56 15.58 0.54 15.21
CA PHE A 56 14.99 1.84 15.54
C PHE A 56 13.99 2.34 14.50
N LEU A 57 14.26 2.15 13.21
CA LEU A 57 13.32 2.52 12.13
C LEU A 57 12.01 1.72 12.19
N CYS A 58 12.07 0.49 12.72
CA CYS A 58 10.93 -0.41 12.82
C CYS A 58 10.36 -0.60 14.24
N SER A 59 11.02 -0.09 15.29
CA SER A 59 10.51 -0.18 16.67
C SER A 59 9.39 0.82 16.92
N GLY A 60 8.48 0.50 17.85
CA GLY A 60 7.15 1.12 17.97
C GLY A 60 7.08 2.64 17.77
N VAL A 61 7.96 3.41 18.43
CA VAL A 61 7.98 4.89 18.35
C VAL A 61 8.66 5.39 17.07
N GLY A 62 9.76 4.76 16.66
CA GLY A 62 10.49 5.14 15.45
C GLY A 62 9.72 4.83 14.17
N ARG A 63 9.02 3.68 14.13
CA ARG A 63 8.10 3.30 13.04
C ARG A 63 7.03 4.35 12.79
N ASN A 64 6.33 4.78 13.84
CA ASN A 64 5.23 5.72 13.68
C ASN A 64 5.75 7.08 13.21
N THR A 65 6.93 7.48 13.69
CA THR A 65 7.58 8.74 13.30
C THR A 65 8.05 8.71 11.85
N THR A 66 8.72 7.64 11.41
CA THR A 66 9.21 7.51 10.03
C THR A 66 8.06 7.45 9.03
N LEU A 67 6.99 6.72 9.36
CA LEU A 67 5.77 6.69 8.55
C LEU A 67 5.08 8.05 8.52
N ALA A 68 4.92 8.72 9.66
CA ALA A 68 4.31 10.05 9.73
C ALA A 68 5.09 11.07 8.89
N VAL A 69 6.42 11.06 8.96
CA VAL A 69 7.29 11.93 8.15
C VAL A 69 7.14 11.60 6.66
N ALA A 70 7.18 10.32 6.28
CA ALA A 70 7.06 9.91 4.88
C ALA A 70 5.69 10.27 4.27
N PHE A 71 4.60 10.02 4.99
CA PHE A 71 3.26 10.41 4.56
C PHE A 71 3.08 11.92 4.51
N SER A 72 3.60 12.66 5.50
CA SER A 72 3.52 14.12 5.52
C SER A 72 4.30 14.75 4.36
N ALA A 73 5.51 14.27 4.09
CA ALA A 73 6.31 14.75 2.97
C ALA A 73 5.60 14.51 1.62
N MET A 74 5.01 13.32 1.44
CA MET A 74 4.21 13.04 0.24
C MET A 74 2.96 13.91 0.13
N LEU A 75 2.27 14.14 1.25
CA LEU A 75 1.08 14.99 1.28
C LEU A 75 1.42 16.44 0.93
N LEU A 76 2.50 16.99 1.47
CA LEU A 76 2.98 18.34 1.14
C LEU A 76 3.35 18.47 -0.35
N TYR A 77 3.99 17.44 -0.91
CA TYR A 77 4.29 17.38 -2.34
C TYR A 77 3.01 17.31 -3.19
N ALA A 78 2.02 16.52 -2.78
CA ALA A 78 0.73 16.42 -3.45
C ALA A 78 -0.06 17.75 -3.39
N LEU A 79 -0.06 18.42 -2.23
CA LEU A 79 -0.72 19.70 -2.01
C LEU A 79 -0.12 20.82 -2.87
N SER A 80 1.19 20.78 -3.10
CA SER A 80 1.87 21.71 -4.01
C SER A 80 1.33 21.66 -5.45
N ARG A 81 0.69 20.54 -5.85
CA ARG A 81 -0.02 20.39 -7.14
C ARG A 81 -1.45 19.87 -6.96
N PHE A 82 -2.16 20.37 -5.95
CA PHE A 82 -3.46 19.86 -5.51
C PHE A 82 -4.48 19.71 -6.65
N SER A 83 -4.61 20.72 -7.52
CA SER A 83 -5.62 20.73 -8.58
C SER A 83 -5.40 19.65 -9.65
N TYR A 84 -4.14 19.24 -9.85
CA TYR A 84 -3.77 18.17 -10.76
C TYR A 84 -4.00 16.80 -10.11
N TYR A 85 -3.52 16.62 -8.87
CA TYR A 85 -3.61 15.34 -8.18
C TYR A 85 -5.02 14.98 -7.74
N LYS A 86 -5.89 15.95 -7.41
CA LYS A 86 -7.29 15.66 -7.07
C LYS A 86 -8.02 14.91 -8.18
N LYS A 87 -7.84 15.34 -9.43
CA LYS A 87 -8.43 14.65 -10.61
C LYS A 87 -7.83 13.26 -10.79
N ALA A 88 -6.51 13.13 -10.65
CA ALA A 88 -5.82 11.85 -10.76
C ALA A 88 -6.29 10.84 -9.70
N VAL A 89 -6.48 11.28 -8.46
CA VAL A 89 -6.95 10.44 -7.34
C VAL A 89 -8.38 9.99 -7.57
N VAL A 90 -9.30 10.88 -7.97
CA VAL A 90 -10.69 10.51 -8.24
C VAL A 90 -10.77 9.50 -9.39
N LEU A 91 -10.00 9.72 -10.46
CA LEU A 91 -9.94 8.80 -11.59
C LEU A 91 -9.35 7.43 -11.18
N PHE A 92 -8.33 7.43 -10.32
CA PHE A 92 -7.73 6.21 -9.79
C PHE A 92 -8.70 5.45 -8.88
N LEU A 93 -9.42 6.12 -7.99
CA LEU A 93 -10.41 5.49 -7.10
C LEU A 93 -11.57 4.86 -7.86
N GLY A 94 -11.95 5.42 -9.02
CA GLY A 94 -12.93 4.82 -9.92
C GLY A 94 -12.40 3.67 -10.78
N SER A 95 -11.08 3.43 -10.77
CA SER A 95 -10.46 2.34 -11.54
C SER A 95 -10.43 1.04 -10.75
N LEU A 96 -10.37 -0.09 -11.45
CA LEU A 96 -10.27 -1.42 -10.84
C LEU A 96 -9.18 -1.53 -9.74
N PRO A 97 -7.93 -1.08 -9.94
CA PRO A 97 -6.93 -1.12 -8.87
C PRO A 97 -7.32 -0.24 -7.68
N GLY A 98 -7.92 0.94 -7.89
CA GLY A 98 -8.38 1.79 -6.81
C GLY A 98 -9.53 1.19 -6.00
N ILE A 99 -10.49 0.52 -6.66
CA ILE A 99 -11.59 -0.18 -5.99
C ILE A 99 -11.05 -1.34 -5.14
N LEU A 100 -10.11 -2.13 -5.67
CA LEU A 100 -9.45 -3.21 -4.93
C LEU A 100 -8.65 -2.68 -3.74
N LEU A 101 -8.00 -1.51 -3.89
CA LEU A 101 -7.28 -0.84 -2.80
C LEU A 101 -8.26 -0.44 -1.68
N MET A 102 -9.39 0.17 -2.04
CA MET A 102 -10.42 0.60 -1.09
C MET A 102 -11.04 -0.60 -0.38
N LEU A 103 -11.34 -1.68 -1.12
CA LEU A 103 -11.84 -2.92 -0.54
C LEU A 103 -10.85 -3.51 0.47
N GLY A 104 -9.56 -3.57 0.10
CA GLY A 104 -8.51 -4.01 1.01
C GLY A 104 -8.41 -3.16 2.27
N GLY A 105 -8.49 -1.82 2.12
CA GLY A 105 -8.51 -0.90 3.26
C GLY A 105 -9.70 -1.09 4.18
N VAL A 106 -10.91 -1.27 3.62
CA VAL A 106 -12.12 -1.53 4.43
C VAL A 106 -12.00 -2.84 5.19
N LEU A 107 -11.53 -3.92 4.55
CA LEU A 107 -11.32 -5.22 5.21
C LEU A 107 -10.36 -5.11 6.39
N LEU A 108 -9.26 -4.34 6.23
CA LEU A 108 -8.29 -4.11 7.31
C LEU A 108 -8.88 -3.31 8.47
N VAL A 109 -9.64 -2.25 8.19
CA VAL A 109 -10.31 -1.46 9.24
C VAL A 109 -11.36 -2.30 9.97
N VAL A 110 -12.12 -3.12 9.25
CA VAL A 110 -13.09 -4.03 9.88
C VAL A 110 -12.36 -5.06 10.75
N GLY A 111 -11.23 -5.62 10.31
CA GLY A 111 -10.40 -6.52 11.11
C GLY A 111 -9.98 -5.90 12.45
N ASP A 112 -9.39 -4.70 12.41
CA ASP A 112 -8.95 -3.95 13.60
C ASP A 112 -10.12 -3.56 14.53
N LEU A 113 -11.31 -3.29 13.99
CA LEU A 113 -12.50 -3.04 14.80
C LEU A 113 -13.02 -4.29 15.51
N PHE A 114 -12.87 -5.47 14.89
CA PHE A 114 -13.27 -6.74 15.50
C PHE A 114 -12.38 -7.09 16.71
N GLU A 115 -11.07 -6.87 16.61
CA GLU A 115 -10.11 -6.99 17.72
C GLU A 115 -10.56 -6.15 18.94
N LYS A 116 -10.92 -4.89 18.71
CA LYS A 116 -11.20 -3.92 19.79
C LYS A 116 -12.60 -3.97 20.39
N ARG A 117 -13.60 -4.47 19.66
CA ARG A 117 -15.02 -4.35 20.06
C ARG A 117 -15.64 -5.65 20.57
N TYR A 118 -15.13 -6.82 20.20
CA TYR A 118 -15.82 -8.08 20.47
C TYR A 118 -14.91 -9.14 21.11
N SER A 119 -14.99 -9.27 22.43
CA SER A 119 -14.40 -10.37 23.22
C SER A 119 -15.20 -11.68 23.05
N LEU A 120 -15.45 -12.13 21.83
CA LEU A 120 -16.03 -13.45 21.53
C LEU A 120 -14.89 -14.43 21.28
N GLY A 121 -14.97 -15.67 21.78
CA GLY A 121 -13.84 -16.63 21.81
C GLY A 121 -13.16 -17.01 20.47
N HIS A 122 -13.62 -16.49 19.32
CA HIS A 122 -13.05 -16.71 17.98
C HIS A 122 -12.63 -15.40 17.26
N HIS A 123 -12.52 -14.27 17.98
CA HIS A 123 -12.18 -12.95 17.40
C HIS A 123 -10.84 -12.95 16.64
N VAL A 124 -9.82 -13.62 17.18
CA VAL A 124 -8.48 -13.72 16.57
C VAL A 124 -8.53 -14.33 15.16
N PHE A 125 -9.29 -15.40 14.97
CA PHE A 125 -9.41 -16.06 13.65
C PHE A 125 -10.04 -15.16 12.59
N PHE A 126 -11.04 -14.37 13.00
CA PHE A 126 -11.75 -13.49 12.08
C PHE A 126 -10.92 -12.24 11.73
N GLU A 127 -10.18 -11.73 12.71
CA GLU A 127 -9.16 -10.69 12.51
C GLU A 127 -8.10 -11.15 11.50
N GLU A 128 -7.43 -12.28 11.76
CA GLU A 128 -6.40 -12.81 10.86
C GLU A 128 -6.93 -13.08 9.44
N PHE A 129 -8.16 -13.59 9.31
CA PHE A 129 -8.80 -13.83 8.02
C PHE A 129 -9.12 -12.53 7.27
N LEU A 130 -9.68 -11.54 7.96
CA LEU A 130 -9.97 -10.23 7.37
C LEU A 130 -8.69 -9.52 6.95
N GLU A 131 -7.64 -9.56 7.78
CA GLU A 131 -6.34 -8.99 7.43
C GLU A 131 -5.73 -9.66 6.21
N LEU A 132 -5.74 -11.00 6.17
CA LEU A 132 -5.25 -11.75 5.01
C LEU A 132 -6.03 -11.38 3.73
N SER A 133 -7.36 -11.32 3.80
CA SER A 133 -8.21 -10.94 2.65
C SER A 133 -7.96 -9.50 2.19
N GLY A 134 -7.68 -8.59 3.15
CA GLY A 134 -7.28 -7.22 2.89
C GLY A 134 -5.95 -7.16 2.14
N TYR A 135 -4.93 -7.89 2.61
CA TYR A 135 -3.61 -7.94 1.97
C TYR A 135 -3.65 -8.57 0.58
N VAL A 136 -4.46 -9.61 0.37
CA VAL A 136 -4.69 -10.19 -0.97
C VAL A 136 -5.31 -9.16 -1.91
N SER A 137 -6.27 -8.37 -1.43
CA SER A 137 -6.90 -7.30 -2.22
C SER A 137 -5.91 -6.18 -2.56
N LEU A 138 -5.02 -5.80 -1.63
CA LEU A 138 -3.93 -4.85 -1.89
C LEU A 138 -2.92 -5.38 -2.93
N LEU A 139 -2.55 -6.67 -2.84
CA LEU A 139 -1.69 -7.30 -3.82
C LEU A 139 -2.35 -7.33 -5.20
N LEU A 140 -3.63 -7.67 -5.28
CA LEU A 140 -4.38 -7.69 -6.53
C LEU A 140 -4.52 -6.28 -7.13
N SER A 141 -4.70 -5.26 -6.29
CA SER A 141 -4.64 -3.85 -6.68
C SER A 141 -3.29 -3.50 -7.32
N SER A 142 -2.18 -3.94 -6.72
CA SER A 142 -0.83 -3.71 -7.26
C SER A 142 -0.63 -4.34 -8.63
N LEU A 143 -1.08 -5.59 -8.79
CA LEU A 143 -1.00 -6.32 -10.05
C LEU A 143 -1.89 -5.69 -11.12
N ALA A 144 -3.11 -5.28 -10.76
CA ALA A 144 -4.03 -4.62 -11.68
C ALA A 144 -3.49 -3.25 -12.13
N ALA A 145 -2.88 -2.49 -11.22
CA ALA A 145 -2.23 -1.22 -11.54
C ALA A 145 -1.07 -1.41 -12.52
N ASN A 146 -0.23 -2.43 -12.29
CA ASN A 146 0.92 -2.72 -13.16
C ASN A 146 0.50 -3.33 -14.52
N SER A 147 -0.56 -4.15 -14.54
CA SER A 147 -1.12 -4.73 -15.77
C SER A 147 -1.76 -3.65 -16.64
N GLY A 148 -2.46 -2.68 -16.03
CA GLY A 148 -3.02 -1.53 -16.72
C GLY A 148 -1.95 -0.65 -17.37
N LEU A 149 -0.82 -0.43 -16.67
CA LEU A 149 0.35 0.28 -17.19
C LEU A 149 1.01 -0.48 -18.35
N THR A 150 1.21 -1.79 -18.21
CA THR A 150 1.78 -2.65 -19.27
C THR A 150 0.90 -2.64 -20.52
N ARG A 151 -0.44 -2.71 -20.38
CA ARG A 151 -1.37 -2.61 -21.52
C ARG A 151 -1.28 -1.26 -22.23
N ARG A 152 -1.16 -0.16 -21.48
CA ARG A 152 -1.05 1.19 -22.03
C ARG A 152 0.26 1.37 -22.80
N SER A 153 1.37 0.89 -22.24
CA SER A 153 2.68 0.89 -22.91
C SER A 153 2.70 0.05 -24.19
N ARG A 154 1.94 -1.05 -24.25
CA ARG A 154 1.83 -1.90 -25.45
C ARG A 154 0.93 -1.30 -26.53
N GLY A 155 -0.05 -0.47 -26.14
CA GLY A 155 -0.92 0.28 -27.05
C GLY A 155 -0.17 1.38 -27.83
N ASP A 156 0.71 2.12 -27.16
CA ASP A 156 1.54 3.15 -27.80
C ASP A 156 2.56 2.58 -28.81
N LEU A 157 3.04 1.35 -28.59
CA LEU A 157 3.92 0.64 -29.53
C LEU A 157 3.18 0.07 -30.75
N SER A 158 1.84 -0.03 -30.71
CA SER A 158 1.03 -0.58 -31.80
C SER A 158 0.28 0.49 -32.61
N GLY A 159 0.27 1.75 -32.16
CA GLY A 159 -0.37 2.88 -32.85
C GLY A 159 0.55 3.68 -33.77
N GLY A 160 1.80 3.24 -33.94
CA GLY A 160 2.78 3.84 -34.84
C GLY A 160 2.94 3.04 -36.13
N HIS A 161 1.89 2.95 -36.94
CA HIS A 161 1.96 2.51 -38.34
C HIS A 161 0.91 3.25 -39.17
#